data_AF-A0A418Y7X2-F1
#
_entry.id   AF-A0A418Y7X2-F1
#
_cell.length_a   1.000
_cell.length_b   1.000
_cell.length_c   1.000
_cell.angle_alpha   90.00
_cell.angle_beta   90.00
_cell.angle_gamma   90.00
#
_symmetry.space_group_name_H-M   'P 1'
#
loop_
_entity.id
_entity.type
_entity.pdbx_description
1 polymer ?
#
loop_
_entity_poly.entity_id
_entity_poly.type
_entity_poly.pdbx_seq_one_letter_code
_entity_poly.pdbx_strand_id
1 'polypeptide(L)'
;MDKNAQEQGFMARMFSLLGVLFGMPLAEVLAPLAISDAVRAALLARQGELCALLALVESAEQGDFAGAAERLSTLQLEAADFNAAVLDAATWMLEVVQENQGKAHG
;
A
#
# COMPACT_ATOMS: atom_id res chain seq x y z
N MET A 1 -3.95 15.30 -2.34
CA MET A 1 -3.43 14.30 -1.38
C MET A 1 -1.97 14.59 -1.10
N ASP A 2 -1.54 14.47 0.15
CA ASP A 2 -0.14 14.69 0.53
C ASP A 2 0.74 13.55 -0.01
N LYS A 3 1.84 13.92 -0.67
CA LYS A 3 2.79 12.98 -1.31
C LYS A 3 3.34 11.94 -0.33
N ASN A 4 3.52 12.33 0.93
CA ASN A 4 3.95 11.46 2.03
C ASN A 4 2.91 10.38 2.36
N ALA A 5 1.61 10.70 2.30
CA ALA A 5 0.55 9.73 2.56
C ALA A 5 0.46 8.66 1.46
N GLN A 6 0.69 9.06 0.20
CA GLN A 6 0.77 8.12 -0.92
C GLN A 6 1.98 7.17 -0.81
N GLU A 7 3.16 7.71 -0.49
CA GLU A 7 4.37 6.91 -0.27
C GLU A 7 4.19 5.90 0.87
N GLN A 8 3.54 6.31 1.98
CA GLN A 8 3.27 5.41 3.11
C GLN A 8 2.20 4.35 2.80
N GLY A 9 1.14 4.71 2.07
CA GLY A 9 0.12 3.75 1.63
C GLY A 9 0.70 2.66 0.71
N PHE A 10 1.60 3.06 -0.18
CA PHE A 10 2.31 2.13 -1.06
C PHE A 10 3.25 1.19 -0.29
N MET A 11 4.08 1.74 0.61
CA MET A 11 4.95 0.92 1.46
C MET A 11 4.14 -0.08 2.27
N ALA A 12 3.00 0.35 2.83
CA ALA A 12 2.08 -0.54 3.52
C ALA A 12 1.63 -1.69 2.60
N ARG A 13 1.17 -1.40 1.38
CA ARG A 13 0.72 -2.43 0.44
C ARG A 13 1.82 -3.43 0.06
N MET A 14 3.01 -2.95 -0.26
CA MET A 14 4.15 -3.81 -0.62
C MET A 14 4.51 -4.75 0.55
N PHE A 15 4.57 -4.19 1.76
CA PHE A 15 4.92 -4.97 2.93
C PHE A 15 3.85 -5.99 3.28
N SER A 16 2.56 -5.67 3.14
CA SER A 16 1.46 -6.62 3.44
C SER A 16 1.56 -7.92 2.64
N LEU A 17 2.18 -7.89 1.46
CA LEU A 17 2.40 -9.04 0.59
C LEU A 17 3.66 -9.86 0.95
N LEU A 18 4.65 -9.25 1.63
CA LEU A 18 5.92 -9.93 1.90
C LEU A 18 5.76 -11.09 2.89
N GLY A 19 4.89 -10.99 3.90
CA GLY A 19 4.64 -12.11 4.83
C GLY A 19 4.12 -13.36 4.12
N VAL A 20 3.28 -13.18 3.10
CA VAL A 20 2.78 -14.28 2.26
C VAL A 20 3.90 -14.82 1.36
N LEU A 21 4.74 -13.94 0.81
CA LEU A 21 5.82 -14.31 -0.11
C LEU A 21 6.97 -15.09 0.58
N PHE A 22 7.32 -14.72 1.80
CA PHE A 22 8.43 -15.32 2.56
C PHE A 22 7.99 -16.51 3.44
N GLY A 23 6.69 -16.84 3.46
CA GLY A 23 6.16 -17.97 4.26
C GLY A 23 6.36 -17.81 5.77
N MET A 24 6.55 -16.58 6.24
CA MET A 24 6.84 -16.25 7.63
C MET A 24 5.92 -15.11 8.10
N PRO A 25 5.66 -14.99 9.42
CA PRO A 25 4.78 -13.96 9.93
C PRO A 25 5.23 -12.56 9.47
N LEU A 26 4.30 -11.77 8.94
CA LEU A 26 4.57 -10.42 8.44
C LEU A 26 5.34 -9.54 9.45
N ALA A 27 5.10 -9.75 10.75
CA ALA A 27 5.83 -9.07 11.83
C ALA A 27 7.34 -9.31 11.80
N GLU A 28 7.76 -10.53 11.47
CA GLU A 28 9.18 -10.91 11.39
C GLU A 28 9.83 -10.34 10.12
N VAL A 29 9.09 -10.30 9.01
CA VAL A 29 9.54 -9.65 7.77
C VAL A 29 9.73 -8.14 7.94
N LEU A 30 8.87 -7.51 8.75
CA LEU A 30 8.90 -6.07 9.02
C LEU A 30 9.86 -5.66 10.13
N ALA A 31 10.37 -6.60 10.93
CA ALA A 31 11.29 -6.32 12.03
C ALA A 31 12.60 -5.63 11.58
N PRO A 32 13.28 -6.07 10.50
CA PRO A 32 14.53 -5.43 10.06
C PRO A 32 14.33 -4.14 9.24
N LEU A 33 13.09 -3.78 8.88
CA LEU A 33 12.79 -2.66 7.99
C LEU A 33 12.52 -1.36 8.78
N ALA A 34 13.15 -0.26 8.36
CA ALA A 34 12.94 1.07 8.92
C ALA A 34 11.61 1.68 8.40
N ILE A 35 10.48 1.18 8.92
CA ILE A 35 9.14 1.68 8.61
C ILE A 35 8.59 2.53 9.75
N SER A 36 7.69 3.47 9.43
CA SER A 36 7.03 4.29 10.44
C SER A 36 6.09 3.45 11.32
N ASP A 37 5.85 3.91 12.55
CA ASP A 37 4.90 3.26 13.47
C ASP A 37 3.47 3.22 12.89
N ALA A 38 3.11 4.23 12.09
CA ALA A 38 1.83 4.28 11.40
C ALA A 38 1.68 3.12 10.38
N VAL A 39 2.72 2.86 9.59
CA VAL A 39 2.76 1.74 8.63
C VAL A 39 2.76 0.40 9.38
N ARG A 40 3.53 0.29 10.47
CA ARG A 40 3.56 -0.91 11.31
C ARG A 40 2.19 -1.21 11.94
N ALA A 41 1.49 -0.19 12.45
CA ALA A 41 0.16 -0.31 13.03
C ALA A 41 -0.90 -0.70 11.99
N ALA A 42 -0.83 -0.13 10.78
CA ALA A 42 -1.74 -0.49 9.69
C ALA A 42 -1.59 -1.94 9.26
N LEU A 43 -0.35 -2.44 9.18
CA LEU A 43 -0.05 -3.78 8.66
C LEU A 43 -0.23 -4.89 9.69
N LEU A 44 0.21 -4.67 10.92
CA LEU A 44 0.22 -5.69 11.97
C LEU A 44 -1.01 -5.62 12.87
N ALA A 45 -1.41 -4.41 13.24
CA ALA A 45 -2.50 -4.18 14.19
C ALA A 45 -3.84 -3.86 13.51
N ARG A 46 -3.85 -3.72 12.17
CA ARG A 46 -5.02 -3.35 11.35
C ARG A 46 -5.74 -2.12 11.91
N GLN A 47 -4.97 -1.07 12.21
CA GLN A 47 -5.45 0.14 12.87
C GLN A 47 -4.93 1.41 12.20
N GLY A 48 -5.63 2.51 12.48
CA GLY A 48 -5.26 3.85 12.00
C GLY A 48 -5.70 4.13 10.56
N GLU A 49 -5.44 5.36 10.13
CA GLU A 49 -5.87 5.88 8.83
C GLU A 49 -5.28 5.08 7.66
N LEU A 50 -4.00 4.69 7.75
CA LEU A 50 -3.35 3.85 6.76
C LEU A 50 -4.00 2.46 6.64
N CYS A 51 -4.60 1.92 7.70
CA CYS A 51 -5.36 0.68 7.60
C CYS A 51 -6.65 0.87 6.81
N ALA A 52 -7.34 2.00 6.97
CA ALA A 52 -8.58 2.28 6.23
C ALA A 52 -8.29 2.48 4.74
N LEU A 53 -7.18 3.17 4.41
CA LEU A 53 -6.69 3.30 3.04
C LEU A 53 -6.27 1.95 2.44
N LEU A 54 -5.56 1.11 3.22
CA LEU A 54 -5.16 -0.23 2.78
C LEU A 54 -6.39 -1.11 2.49
N ALA A 55 -7.41 -1.06 3.35
CA ALA A 55 -8.65 -1.81 3.15
C ALA A 55 -9.43 -1.35 1.90
N LEU A 56 -9.38 -0.06 1.57
CA LEU A 56 -9.94 0.48 0.33
C LEU A 56 -9.21 -0.10 -0.90
N VAL A 57 -7.88 -0.11 -0.88
CA VAL A 57 -7.07 -0.71 -1.96
C VAL A 57 -7.33 -2.21 -2.07
N GLU A 58 -7.38 -2.94 -0.95
CA GLU A 58 -7.66 -4.37 -0.92
C GLU A 58 -9.05 -4.70 -1.52
N SER A 59 -10.10 -3.93 -1.21
CA SER A 59 -11.43 -4.10 -1.83
C SER A 59 -11.41 -3.83 -3.34
N ALA A 60 -10.71 -2.78 -3.78
CA ALA A 60 -10.60 -2.44 -5.20
C ALA A 60 -9.88 -3.55 -6.01
N GLU A 61 -8.80 -4.12 -5.47
CA GLU A 61 -8.05 -5.19 -6.12
C GLU A 61 -8.80 -6.52 -6.17
N GLN A 62 -9.64 -6.81 -5.18
CA GLN A 62 -10.49 -8.01 -5.15
C GLN A 62 -11.71 -7.90 -6.08
N GLY A 63 -11.90 -6.75 -6.74
CA GLY A 63 -13.09 -6.47 -7.54
C GLY A 63 -14.35 -6.20 -6.71
N ASP A 64 -14.21 -6.00 -5.39
CA ASP A 64 -15.28 -5.60 -4.49
C ASP A 64 -15.53 -4.08 -4.61
N PHE A 65 -16.13 -3.68 -5.73
CA PHE A 65 -16.41 -2.27 -6.02
C PHE A 65 -17.48 -1.67 -5.10
N ALA A 66 -18.38 -2.49 -4.56
CA ALA A 66 -19.38 -2.04 -3.60
C ALA A 66 -18.73 -1.67 -2.26
N GLY A 67 -17.87 -2.54 -1.73
CA GLY A 67 -17.09 -2.24 -0.52
C GLY A 67 -16.10 -1.10 -0.72
N ALA A 68 -15.48 -1.00 -1.91
CA ALA A 68 -14.61 0.13 -2.23
C ALA A 68 -15.39 1.47 -2.24
N ALA A 69 -16.60 1.51 -2.81
CA ALA A 69 -17.43 2.72 -2.83
C ALA A 69 -17.87 3.17 -1.42
N GLU A 70 -18.24 2.22 -0.55
CA GLU A 70 -18.57 2.51 0.86
C GLU A 70 -17.37 3.09 1.62
N ARG A 71 -16.19 2.52 1.40
CA ARG A 71 -14.94 2.99 2.01
C ARG A 71 -14.52 4.36 1.49
N LEU A 72 -14.67 4.64 0.20
CA LEU A 72 -14.45 5.97 -0.39
C LEU A 72 -15.33 7.02 0.28
N SER A 73 -16.63 6.72 0.45
CA SER A 73 -17.57 7.61 1.14
C SER A 73 -17.16 7.85 2.60
N THR A 74 -16.77 6.80 3.31
CA THR A 74 -16.33 6.88 4.72
C THR A 74 -15.08 7.74 4.88
N LEU A 75 -14.15 7.62 3.93
CA LEU A 75 -12.89 8.37 3.91
C LEU A 75 -13.04 9.77 3.29
N GLN A 76 -14.23 10.13 2.80
CA GLN A 76 -14.50 11.39 2.09
C GLN A 76 -13.55 11.60 0.90
N LEU A 77 -13.27 10.51 0.18
CA LEU A 77 -12.39 10.51 -0.97
C LEU A 77 -13.20 10.35 -2.26
N GLU A 78 -12.83 11.12 -3.27
CA GLU A 78 -13.38 10.97 -4.61
C GLU A 78 -12.74 9.76 -5.30
N ALA A 79 -13.57 8.97 -6.00
CA ALA A 79 -13.09 7.79 -6.73
C ALA A 79 -12.03 8.15 -7.79
N ALA A 80 -12.15 9.34 -8.40
CA ALA A 80 -11.18 9.83 -9.38
C ALA A 80 -9.79 10.04 -8.75
N ASP A 81 -9.73 10.66 -7.57
CA ASP A 81 -8.48 10.91 -6.85
C ASP A 81 -7.84 9.61 -6.38
N PHE A 82 -8.65 8.67 -5.90
CA PHE A 82 -8.19 7.34 -5.52
C PHE A 82 -7.61 6.57 -6.72
N ASN A 83 -8.33 6.53 -7.84
CA ASN A 83 -7.87 5.85 -9.05
C ASN A 83 -6.59 6.48 -9.62
N ALA A 84 -6.49 7.81 -9.59
CA ALA A 84 -5.27 8.52 -9.97
C ALA A 84 -4.09 8.12 -9.07
N ALA A 85 -4.29 8.08 -7.75
CA ALA A 85 -3.26 7.65 -6.80
C ALA A 85 -2.83 6.19 -7.02
N VAL A 86 -3.75 5.29 -7.36
CA VAL A 86 -3.43 3.89 -7.70
C VAL A 86 -2.59 3.80 -8.99
N LEU A 87 -2.92 4.60 -10.02
CA LEU A 87 -2.16 4.66 -11.26
C LEU A 87 -0.75 5.25 -11.06
N ASP A 88 -0.63 6.30 -10.25
CA ASP A 88 0.66 6.91 -9.91
C ASP A 88 1.54 5.91 -9.16
N ALA A 89 0.98 5.19 -8.19
CA ALA A 89 1.67 4.14 -7.45
C ALA A 89 2.13 2.98 -8.35
N ALA A 90 1.29 2.55 -9.30
CA ALA A 90 1.65 1.53 -10.27
C ALA A 90 2.77 2.00 -11.20
N THR A 91 2.73 3.26 -11.64
CA THR A 91 3.77 3.88 -12.48
C THR A 91 5.11 3.93 -11.74
N TRP A 92 5.10 4.40 -10.49
CA TRP A 92 6.30 4.42 -9.66
C TRP A 92 6.89 3.01 -9.46
N MET A 93 6.06 1.99 -9.24
CA MET A 93 6.54 0.62 -9.10
C MET A 93 7.25 0.13 -10.38
N LEU A 94 6.72 0.47 -11.55
CA LEU A 94 7.36 0.14 -12.83
C LEU A 94 8.72 0.85 -12.98
N GLU A 95 8.82 2.13 -12.59
CA GLU A 95 10.08 2.88 -12.61
C GLU A 95 11.13 2.28 -11.67
N VAL A 96 10.75 1.94 -10.43
CA VAL A 96 11.66 1.33 -9.45
C VAL A 96 12.15 -0.04 -9.90
N VAL A 97 11.28 -0.86 -10.48
CA VAL A 97 11.66 -2.17 -11.04
C VAL A 97 12.66 -1.99 -12.19
N GLN A 98 12.48 -0.98 -13.05
CA GLN A 98 13.41 -0.69 -14.14
C GLN A 98 14.76 -0.16 -13.63
N GLU A 99 14.76 0.72 -12.61
CA GLU A 99 15.99 1.27 -12.04
C GLU A 99 16.84 0.18 -11.34
N ASN A 100 16.19 -0.80 -10.71
CA ASN A 100 16.88 -1.92 -10.06
C ASN A 100 17.47 -2.93 -11.07
N GLN A 101 16.90 -3.07 -12.27
CA GLN A 101 17.47 -3.88 -13.35
C GLN A 101 18.69 -3.23 -14.02
N GLY A 102 18.76 -1.90 -14.04
CA GLY A 102 19.91 -1.14 -14.54
C GLY A 102 21.15 -1.24 -13.63
N LYS A 103 20.96 -1.42 -12.32
CA LYS A 103 22.08 -1.58 -11.35
C LYS A 103 22.60 -3.02 -11.23
N ALA A 104 21.84 -4.02 -11.67
CA ALA A 104 22.26 -5.43 -11.63
C ALA A 104 23.19 -5.85 -12.80
N HIS A 105 23.36 -4.99 -13.81
CA HIS A 105 24.24 -5.21 -14.97
C HIS A 105 25.39 -4.18 -15.07
N GLY A 106 25.73 -3.50 -13.97
CA GLY A 106 26.82 -2.51 -13.89
C GLY A 106 27.95 -2.94 -12.97
#